data_AF-A0AAD4SFM2-F1
#
_entry.id   AF-A0AAD4SFM2-F1
#
_cell.length_a   1.000
_cell.length_b   1.000
_cell.length_c   1.000
_cell.angle_alpha   90.00
_cell.angle_beta   90.00
_cell.angle_gamma   90.00
#
_symmetry.space_group_name_H-M   'P 1'
#
loop_
_entity.id
_entity.type
_entity.pdbx_description
1 polymer ?
#
loop_
_entity_poly.entity_id
_entity_poly.type
_entity_poly.pdbx_seq_one_letter_code
_entity_poly.pdbx_strand_id
1 'polypeptide(L)'
;MIELISILDTEVRVKNVLATICHKYKTGNITLDESLNFMSAAKTPFTISSSKNSLFGVGCASMAFAFDPNQNRTNQCTKYCETKEKIIDGSCSGRGCCQVSLFTGIKRYLNMVDSVDPKSESKSYSPCSYAFIGESDNYTFSASDLDGTSFRTKGRDIPVVLDWAIGNKTCEEAQKNLSTFACQNNSNCSNSNKVPGYLCTCNTGYMGNPYLSPGCQ
;
A
#
# COMPACT_ATOMS: atom_id res chain seq x y z
N MET A 1 10.59 8.18 2.73
CA MET A 1 10.43 8.30 4.20
C MET A 1 9.05 7.76 4.53
N ILE A 2 8.91 6.85 5.50
CA ILE A 2 7.59 6.34 5.92
C ILE A 2 7.01 7.35 6.91
N GLU A 3 5.81 7.86 6.66
CA GLU A 3 5.11 8.77 7.55
C GLU A 3 3.98 8.02 8.24
N LEU A 4 4.04 7.95 9.58
CA LEU A 4 3.09 7.20 10.40
C LEU A 4 1.74 7.93 10.51
N ILE A 5 0.64 7.20 10.33
CA ILE A 5 -0.73 7.68 10.57
C ILE A 5 -1.24 7.16 11.92
N SER A 6 -1.18 5.84 12.13
CA SER A 6 -1.68 5.20 13.35
C SER A 6 -1.03 3.85 13.60
N ILE A 7 -1.04 3.42 14.86
CA ILE A 7 -0.63 2.07 15.30
C ILE A 7 -1.81 1.46 16.05
N LEU A 8 -2.30 0.30 15.59
CA LEU A 8 -3.31 -0.52 16.28
C LEU A 8 -2.70 -1.89 16.47
N ASP A 9 -2.64 -2.43 17.70
CA ASP A 9 -2.12 -3.76 18.07
C ASP A 9 -1.14 -4.44 17.08
N THR A 10 -1.64 -5.01 15.98
CA THR A 10 -0.87 -5.78 14.99
C THR A 10 -0.67 -5.10 13.62
N GLU A 11 -1.17 -3.87 13.45
CA GLU A 11 -1.22 -3.15 12.18
C GLU A 11 -0.75 -1.70 12.32
N VAL A 12 0.05 -1.25 11.36
CA VAL A 12 0.52 0.14 11.29
C VAL A 12 0.04 0.76 9.99
N ARG A 13 -0.61 1.92 10.08
CA ARG A 13 -1.03 2.70 8.89
C ARG A 13 -0.02 3.80 8.63
N VAL A 14 0.37 3.95 7.37
CA VAL A 14 1.33 4.95 6.92
C VAL A 14 0.79 5.72 5.72
N LYS A 15 1.27 6.96 5.50
CA LYS A 15 0.84 7.76 4.33
C LYS A 15 1.21 7.10 3.03
N ASN A 16 0.37 7.33 2.03
CA ASN A 16 0.57 6.79 0.69
C ASN A 16 1.60 7.56 -0.12
N VAL A 17 2.16 6.86 -1.10
CA VAL A 17 2.95 7.42 -2.18
C VAL A 17 2.39 6.91 -3.52
N LEU A 18 1.97 7.85 -4.36
CA LEU A 18 1.34 7.55 -5.64
C LEU A 18 2.30 7.87 -6.79
N ALA A 19 2.37 6.98 -7.77
CA ALA A 19 2.87 7.37 -9.08
C ALA A 19 1.80 8.23 -9.77
N THR A 20 2.20 9.31 -10.43
CA THR A 20 1.31 10.22 -11.15
C THR A 20 1.92 10.61 -12.49
N ILE A 21 1.14 10.53 -13.56
CA ILE A 21 1.47 11.14 -14.84
C ILE A 21 0.28 11.99 -15.29
N CYS A 22 0.53 13.20 -15.80
CA CYS A 22 -0.52 14.07 -16.31
C CYS A 22 -0.19 14.65 -17.68
N HIS A 23 -1.19 14.72 -18.53
CA HIS A 23 -1.11 15.20 -19.89
C HIS A 23 -2.01 16.42 -20.11
N LYS A 24 -1.51 17.39 -20.89
CA LYS A 24 -2.31 18.53 -21.35
C LYS A 24 -3.37 18.05 -22.35
N TYR A 25 -4.61 18.49 -22.13
CA TYR A 25 -5.74 18.21 -23.01
C TYR A 25 -5.43 18.56 -24.49
N LYS A 26 -5.84 17.70 -25.43
CA LYS A 26 -5.63 17.76 -26.90
C LYS A 26 -4.20 17.58 -27.39
N THR A 27 -3.19 18.10 -26.70
CA THR A 27 -1.80 17.99 -27.18
C THR A 27 -1.14 16.69 -26.74
N GLY A 28 -1.60 16.10 -25.62
CA GLY A 28 -0.96 14.92 -25.04
C GLY A 28 0.42 15.19 -24.44
N ASN A 29 0.83 16.46 -24.36
CA ASN A 29 2.13 16.82 -23.78
C ASN A 29 2.09 16.56 -22.27
N ILE A 30 3.16 15.95 -21.76
CA ILE A 30 3.33 15.75 -20.32
C ILE A 30 3.39 17.12 -19.63
N THR A 31 2.60 17.28 -18.58
CA THR A 31 2.54 18.46 -17.71
C THR A 31 3.08 18.18 -16.32
N LEU A 32 3.09 16.91 -15.92
CA LEU A 32 3.64 16.41 -14.69
C LEU A 32 4.08 14.97 -14.91
N ASP A 33 5.31 14.67 -14.51
CA ASP A 33 5.88 13.34 -14.54
C ASP A 33 6.45 12.98 -13.16
N GLU A 34 5.63 12.27 -12.38
CA GLU A 34 6.03 11.53 -11.20
C GLU A 34 5.59 10.07 -11.37
N SER A 35 5.79 9.55 -12.59
CA SER A 35 5.30 8.23 -13.03
C SER A 35 5.92 7.05 -12.28
N LEU A 36 6.96 7.30 -11.48
CA LEU A 36 7.64 6.31 -10.64
C LEU A 36 7.69 6.80 -9.19
N ASN A 37 7.22 5.98 -8.26
CA ASN A 37 7.40 6.19 -6.82
C ASN A 37 7.67 4.86 -6.12
N PHE A 38 8.21 4.89 -4.90
CA PHE A 38 8.52 3.66 -4.17
C PHE A 38 8.27 3.80 -2.66
N MET A 39 7.99 2.66 -2.03
CA MET A 39 7.99 2.52 -0.57
C MET A 39 8.88 1.34 -0.20
N SER A 40 9.61 1.47 0.91
CA SER A 40 10.51 0.43 1.40
C SER A 40 10.40 0.28 2.91
N ALA A 41 10.06 -0.93 3.33
CA ALA A 41 10.06 -1.40 4.72
C ALA A 41 11.21 -2.40 4.97
N ALA A 42 12.14 -2.59 4.02
CA ALA A 42 13.15 -3.65 4.03
C ALA A 42 14.15 -3.63 5.21
N LYS A 43 14.24 -2.52 5.95
CA LYS A 43 15.08 -2.36 7.16
C LYS A 43 14.27 -2.24 8.45
N THR A 44 13.02 -2.67 8.41
CA THR A 44 12.08 -2.57 9.52
C THR A 44 11.41 -3.92 9.78
N PRO A 45 10.81 -4.12 10.96
CA PRO A 45 9.93 -5.27 11.23
C PRO A 45 8.69 -5.33 10.32
N PHE A 46 8.39 -4.25 9.60
CA PHE A 46 7.16 -4.11 8.81
C PHE A 46 7.20 -4.81 7.46
N THR A 47 6.04 -5.28 7.02
CA THR A 47 5.75 -5.85 5.70
C THR A 47 4.46 -5.21 5.19
N ILE A 48 4.35 -4.96 3.88
CA ILE A 48 3.09 -4.48 3.31
C ILE A 48 2.02 -5.57 3.46
N SER A 49 0.89 -5.24 4.08
CA SER A 49 -0.18 -6.21 4.30
C SER A 49 -0.90 -6.53 2.99
N SER A 50 -0.72 -7.74 2.46
CA SER A 50 -1.37 -8.15 1.21
C SER A 50 -2.85 -8.47 1.35
N SER A 51 -3.34 -8.69 2.58
CA SER A 51 -4.75 -8.95 2.87
C SER A 51 -5.56 -7.68 3.10
N LYS A 52 -4.90 -6.57 3.47
CA LYS A 52 -5.54 -5.27 3.72
C LYS A 52 -5.35 -4.28 2.58
N ASN A 53 -4.27 -4.41 1.81
CA ASN A 53 -3.99 -3.50 0.70
C ASN A 53 -4.22 -4.15 -0.67
N SER A 54 -4.58 -3.31 -1.64
CA SER A 54 -4.60 -3.65 -3.06
C SER A 54 -3.78 -2.63 -3.85
N LEU A 55 -3.29 -3.03 -5.02
CA LEU A 55 -2.85 -2.07 -6.03
C LEU A 55 -4.09 -1.47 -6.69
N PHE A 56 -4.12 -0.15 -6.76
CA PHE A 56 -5.12 0.64 -7.48
C PHE A 56 -4.46 1.41 -8.61
N GLY A 57 -5.13 1.42 -9.76
CA GLY A 57 -4.89 2.35 -10.84
C GLY A 57 -6.10 3.23 -11.05
N VAL A 58 -5.93 4.54 -11.15
CA VAL A 58 -7.01 5.51 -11.41
C VAL A 58 -6.60 6.36 -12.59
N GLY A 59 -7.49 6.61 -13.54
CA GLY A 59 -7.19 7.29 -14.80
C GLY A 59 -7.80 6.57 -16.00
N CYS A 60 -7.51 7.08 -17.19
CA CYS A 60 -7.97 6.51 -18.45
C CYS A 60 -6.77 6.09 -19.30
N ALA A 61 -6.96 5.13 -20.22
CA ALA A 61 -5.98 4.71 -21.21
C ALA A 61 -4.55 4.45 -20.68
N SER A 62 -4.44 3.80 -19.52
CA SER A 62 -3.16 3.69 -18.82
C SER A 62 -3.03 2.40 -18.03
N MET A 63 -1.81 2.02 -17.67
CA MET A 63 -1.47 0.85 -16.86
C MET A 63 -0.89 1.28 -15.51
N ALA A 64 -1.29 0.59 -14.44
CA ALA A 64 -0.76 0.76 -13.10
C ALA A 64 0.04 -0.47 -12.73
N PHE A 65 1.20 -0.29 -12.12
CA PHE A 65 2.11 -1.35 -11.73
C PHE A 65 2.53 -1.18 -10.27
N ALA A 66 2.72 -2.30 -9.59
CA ALA A 66 3.49 -2.42 -8.36
C ALA A 66 4.52 -3.54 -8.54
N PHE A 67 5.79 -3.16 -8.68
CA PHE A 67 6.90 -4.10 -8.81
C PHE A 67 7.55 -4.36 -7.45
N ASP A 68 7.58 -5.62 -7.01
CA ASP A 68 8.38 -6.09 -5.89
C ASP A 68 9.75 -6.57 -6.40
N PRO A 69 10.81 -5.78 -6.20
CA PRO A 69 12.16 -6.14 -6.65
C PRO A 69 12.81 -7.24 -5.80
N ASN A 70 12.29 -7.56 -4.62
CA ASN A 70 12.83 -8.63 -3.78
C ASN A 70 12.36 -10.00 -4.29
N GLN A 71 11.11 -10.07 -4.77
CA GLN A 71 10.52 -11.30 -5.31
C GLN A 71 10.57 -11.37 -6.85
N ASN A 72 10.98 -10.28 -7.51
CA ASN A 72 10.90 -10.11 -8.97
C ASN A 72 9.48 -10.37 -9.51
N ARG A 73 8.47 -9.78 -8.86
CA ARG A 73 7.06 -9.96 -9.20
C ARG A 73 6.40 -8.61 -9.44
N THR A 74 5.46 -8.58 -10.38
CA THR A 74 4.72 -7.37 -10.73
C THR A 74 3.22 -7.63 -10.60
N ASN A 75 2.56 -6.83 -9.77
CA ASN A 75 1.11 -6.65 -9.85
C ASN A 75 0.84 -5.56 -10.87
N GLN A 76 -0.11 -5.76 -11.77
CA GLN A 76 -0.48 -4.74 -12.75
C GLN A 76 -1.95 -4.78 -13.11
N CYS A 77 -2.50 -3.63 -13.50
CA CYS A 77 -3.83 -3.55 -14.08
C CYS A 77 -3.96 -2.39 -15.06
N THR A 78 -4.84 -2.56 -16.04
CA THR A 78 -5.12 -1.55 -17.06
C THR A 78 -6.45 -0.89 -16.76
N LYS A 79 -6.52 0.42 -17.02
CA LYS A 79 -7.72 1.22 -16.95
C LYS A 79 -7.97 1.91 -18.28
N TYR A 80 -9.21 1.91 -18.71
CA TYR A 80 -9.68 2.53 -19.94
C TYR A 80 -10.96 3.30 -19.69
N CYS A 81 -11.23 4.30 -20.53
CA CYS A 81 -12.48 5.05 -20.48
C CYS A 81 -12.99 5.22 -21.89
N GLU A 82 -14.23 4.83 -22.15
CA GLU A 82 -14.85 5.05 -23.44
C GLU A 82 -15.43 6.47 -23.50
N THR A 83 -16.40 6.76 -22.63
CA THR A 83 -16.99 8.09 -22.42
C THR A 83 -17.13 8.38 -20.92
N LYS A 84 -17.46 9.63 -20.53
CA LYS A 84 -17.60 9.98 -19.11
C LYS A 84 -18.84 9.30 -18.50
N GLU A 85 -19.89 9.09 -19.29
CA GLU A 85 -21.18 8.55 -18.88
C GLU A 85 -21.14 7.03 -18.62
N LYS A 86 -20.11 6.34 -19.13
CA LYS A 86 -19.90 4.90 -18.94
C LYS A 86 -19.08 4.57 -17.68
N ILE A 87 -18.60 5.59 -16.97
CA ILE A 87 -17.92 5.44 -15.69
C ILE A 87 -18.98 5.15 -14.62
N ILE A 88 -18.69 4.19 -13.74
CA ILE A 88 -19.62 3.73 -12.71
C ILE A 88 -18.96 3.99 -11.35
N ASP A 89 -19.57 4.84 -10.53
CA ASP A 89 -19.14 5.07 -9.16
C ASP A 89 -19.13 3.75 -8.37
N GLY A 90 -18.13 3.58 -7.51
CA GLY A 90 -17.90 2.37 -6.72
C GLY A 90 -17.33 1.18 -7.48
N SER A 91 -17.27 1.22 -8.82
CA SER A 91 -16.69 0.12 -9.62
C SER A 91 -15.20 0.36 -9.90
N CYS A 92 -14.35 -0.63 -9.60
CA CYS A 92 -12.91 -0.57 -9.90
C CYS A 92 -12.43 -1.76 -10.73
N SER A 93 -13.10 -1.98 -11.88
CA SER A 93 -12.91 -3.17 -12.74
C SER A 93 -12.51 -2.81 -14.18
N GLY A 94 -11.65 -1.79 -14.34
CA GLY A 94 -11.04 -1.38 -15.61
C GLY A 94 -11.64 -0.14 -16.26
N ARG A 95 -12.75 0.40 -15.74
CA ARG A 95 -13.37 1.65 -16.24
C ARG A 95 -13.00 2.82 -15.35
N GLY A 96 -11.98 3.59 -15.73
CA GLY A 96 -11.46 4.69 -14.91
C GLY A 96 -10.71 4.27 -13.65
N CYS A 97 -10.96 3.06 -13.14
CA CYS A 97 -10.29 2.48 -11.98
C CYS A 97 -10.04 0.99 -12.21
N CYS A 98 -8.88 0.48 -11.76
CA CYS A 98 -8.60 -0.94 -11.67
C CYS A 98 -7.99 -1.30 -10.31
N GLN A 99 -8.34 -2.47 -9.79
CA GLN A 99 -7.86 -2.98 -8.51
C GLN A 99 -7.35 -4.40 -8.67
N VAL A 100 -6.19 -4.71 -8.07
CA VAL A 100 -5.66 -6.08 -8.00
C VAL A 100 -5.08 -6.38 -6.63
N SER A 101 -5.32 -7.60 -6.14
CA SER A 101 -4.73 -8.11 -4.91
C SER A 101 -3.21 -8.22 -5.02
N LEU A 102 -2.51 -8.00 -3.92
CA LEU A 102 -1.05 -8.05 -3.86
C LEU A 102 -0.52 -9.45 -3.59
N PHE A 103 0.73 -9.70 -3.97
CA PHE A 103 1.47 -10.86 -3.48
C PHE A 103 1.79 -10.70 -1.98
N THR A 104 1.92 -11.83 -1.29
CA THR A 104 2.33 -11.85 0.13
C THR A 104 3.82 -11.53 0.28
N GLY A 105 4.22 -11.06 1.46
CA GLY A 105 5.64 -10.90 1.81
C GLY A 105 6.34 -9.67 1.21
N ILE A 106 5.61 -8.73 0.63
CA ILE A 106 6.18 -7.52 0.03
C ILE A 106 6.83 -6.65 1.12
N LYS A 107 8.16 -6.45 1.01
CA LYS A 107 8.92 -5.53 1.86
C LYS A 107 9.23 -4.20 1.17
N ARG A 108 9.22 -4.18 -0.15
CA ARG A 108 9.52 -3.02 -0.99
C ARG A 108 8.68 -3.11 -2.25
N TYR A 109 8.16 -1.98 -2.70
CA TYR A 109 7.51 -1.91 -4.00
C TYR A 109 7.89 -0.62 -4.73
N LEU A 110 7.85 -0.69 -6.06
CA LEU A 110 7.90 0.45 -6.96
C LEU A 110 6.53 0.57 -7.62
N ASN A 111 5.83 1.66 -7.34
CA ASN A 111 4.63 2.05 -8.05
C ASN A 111 5.04 2.71 -9.37
N MET A 112 4.44 2.27 -10.46
CA MET A 112 4.58 2.92 -11.75
C MET A 112 3.22 3.12 -12.39
N VAL A 113 3.04 4.26 -13.06
CA VAL A 113 1.92 4.48 -13.96
C VAL A 113 2.47 4.80 -15.34
N ASP A 114 1.96 4.11 -16.35
CA ASP A 114 2.36 4.32 -17.73
C ASP A 114 1.15 4.54 -18.61
N SER A 115 1.28 5.44 -19.59
CA SER A 115 0.22 5.76 -20.53
C SER A 115 0.26 4.76 -21.68
N VAL A 116 -0.85 4.07 -21.94
CA VAL A 116 -0.97 3.17 -23.10
C VAL A 116 -1.15 3.98 -24.39
N ASP A 117 -1.80 5.14 -24.32
CA ASP A 117 -1.88 6.11 -25.42
C ASP A 117 -2.06 7.54 -24.86
N PRO A 118 -1.02 8.39 -24.94
CA PRO A 118 -1.04 9.74 -24.37
C PRO A 118 -2.14 10.64 -24.93
N LYS A 119 -2.62 10.38 -26.15
CA LYS A 119 -3.71 11.15 -26.76
C LYS A 119 -5.07 10.75 -26.20
N SER A 120 -5.27 9.48 -25.85
CA SER A 120 -6.51 9.00 -25.22
C SER A 120 -6.53 9.15 -23.71
N GLU A 121 -5.37 9.32 -23.06
CA GLU A 121 -5.26 9.84 -21.69
C GLU A 121 -5.64 11.32 -21.61
N SER A 122 -5.31 12.09 -22.65
CA SER A 122 -5.60 13.52 -22.78
C SER A 122 -7.09 13.80 -23.05
N LYS A 123 -7.97 13.29 -22.19
CA LYS A 123 -9.39 13.64 -22.14
C LYS A 123 -9.60 14.83 -21.21
N SER A 124 -10.56 15.68 -21.52
CA SER A 124 -10.87 16.87 -20.71
C SER A 124 -11.24 16.53 -19.26
N TYR A 125 -11.72 15.31 -19.02
CA TYR A 125 -12.18 14.81 -17.72
C TYR A 125 -11.25 13.79 -17.06
N SER A 126 -10.06 13.53 -17.62
CA SER A 126 -9.05 12.62 -17.03
C SER A 126 -7.63 13.02 -17.40
N PRO A 127 -7.18 14.26 -17.10
CA PRO A 127 -5.86 14.73 -17.50
C PRO A 127 -4.71 14.00 -16.80
N CYS A 128 -4.98 13.19 -15.78
CA CYS A 128 -3.97 12.49 -15.00
C CYS A 128 -4.33 11.02 -14.79
N SER A 129 -3.29 10.20 -14.67
CA SER A 129 -3.37 8.81 -14.24
C SER A 129 -2.48 8.57 -13.03
N TYR A 130 -2.90 7.62 -12.20
CA TYR A 130 -2.32 7.32 -10.90
C TYR A 130 -2.13 5.81 -10.73
N ALA A 131 -1.10 5.43 -9.97
CA ALA A 131 -0.93 4.08 -9.45
C ALA A 131 -0.48 4.14 -7.98
N PHE A 132 -1.14 3.38 -7.12
CA PHE A 132 -0.83 3.35 -5.70
C PHE A 132 -1.22 2.02 -5.05
N ILE A 133 -0.56 1.68 -3.95
CA ILE A 133 -1.00 0.61 -3.06
C ILE A 133 -1.75 1.28 -1.92
N GLY A 134 -2.93 0.81 -1.54
CA GLY A 134 -3.69 1.40 -0.43
C GLY A 134 -4.65 0.42 0.22
N GLU A 135 -5.08 0.76 1.43
CA GLU A 135 -6.06 0.00 2.21
C GLU A 135 -7.37 -0.10 1.43
N SER A 136 -7.79 -1.33 1.13
CA SER A 136 -8.91 -1.58 0.21
C SER A 136 -10.24 -1.10 0.77
N ASP A 137 -10.43 -1.21 2.09
CA ASP A 137 -11.65 -0.78 2.77
C ASP A 137 -11.73 0.75 2.93
N ASN A 138 -10.62 1.48 2.72
CA ASN A 138 -10.55 2.93 2.88
C ASN A 138 -10.59 3.69 1.54
N TYR A 139 -10.89 3.00 0.44
CA TYR A 139 -11.02 3.64 -0.87
C TYR A 139 -12.19 3.07 -1.67
N THR A 140 -13.08 3.98 -2.10
CA THR A 140 -14.12 3.70 -3.07
C THR A 140 -13.96 4.69 -4.22
N PHE A 141 -13.86 4.15 -5.43
CA PHE A 141 -13.70 4.95 -6.64
C PHE A 141 -14.94 5.82 -6.88
N SER A 142 -14.73 7.06 -7.29
CA SER A 142 -15.77 7.90 -7.87
C SER A 142 -15.32 8.48 -9.20
N ALA A 143 -16.26 8.72 -10.11
CA ALA A 143 -15.99 9.39 -11.38
C ALA A 143 -15.29 10.75 -11.21
N SER A 144 -15.53 11.46 -10.10
CA SER A 144 -14.84 12.73 -9.79
C SER A 144 -13.34 12.56 -9.55
N ASP A 145 -12.88 11.35 -9.25
CA ASP A 145 -11.45 11.05 -9.03
C ASP A 145 -10.63 11.21 -10.31
N LEU A 146 -11.29 11.25 -11.47
CA LEU A 146 -10.66 11.52 -12.76
C LEU A 146 -10.55 13.02 -13.06
N ASP A 147 -11.34 13.86 -12.38
CA ASP A 147 -11.41 15.28 -12.69
C ASP A 147 -10.20 16.06 -12.13
N GLY A 148 -9.35 16.53 -13.05
CA GLY A 148 -8.20 17.38 -12.73
C GLY A 148 -7.08 16.66 -11.98
N THR A 149 -6.48 17.35 -11.01
CA THR A 149 -5.34 16.86 -10.20
C THR A 149 -5.73 16.57 -8.74
N SER A 150 -7.01 16.73 -8.39
CA SER A 150 -7.51 16.66 -7.01
C SER A 150 -7.26 15.31 -6.34
N PHE A 151 -7.27 14.23 -7.13
CA PHE A 151 -7.02 12.89 -6.65
C PHE A 151 -5.63 12.71 -6.05
N ARG A 152 -4.64 13.54 -6.39
CA ARG A 152 -3.31 13.49 -5.74
C ARG A 152 -3.40 13.65 -4.24
N THR A 153 -4.28 14.53 -3.76
CA THR A 153 -4.47 14.75 -2.32
C THR A 153 -5.26 13.60 -1.73
N LYS A 154 -6.42 13.26 -2.31
CA LYS A 154 -7.28 12.14 -1.86
C LYS A 154 -6.47 10.83 -1.76
N GLY A 155 -5.67 10.54 -2.78
CA GLY A 155 -4.85 9.34 -2.86
C GLY A 155 -3.75 9.26 -1.80
N ARG A 156 -3.20 10.40 -1.35
CA ARG A 156 -2.21 10.45 -0.26
C ARG A 156 -2.82 10.12 1.11
N ASP A 157 -4.10 10.42 1.26
CA ASP A 157 -4.85 10.19 2.50
C ASP A 157 -5.38 8.74 2.62
N ILE A 158 -5.30 7.94 1.55
CA ILE A 158 -5.58 6.51 1.60
C ILE A 158 -4.38 5.81 2.25
N PRO A 159 -4.49 5.27 3.47
CA PRO A 159 -3.37 4.69 4.19
C PRO A 159 -2.87 3.43 3.49
N VAL A 160 -1.59 3.12 3.72
CA VAL A 160 -1.02 1.79 3.47
C VAL A 160 -0.94 1.06 4.80
N VAL A 161 -1.50 -0.15 4.86
CA VAL A 161 -1.46 -0.99 6.06
C VAL A 161 -0.21 -1.86 6.05
N LEU A 162 0.53 -1.85 7.16
CA LEU A 162 1.71 -2.66 7.38
C LEU A 162 1.42 -3.70 8.45
N ASP A 163 1.73 -4.95 8.14
CA ASP A 163 1.86 -6.01 9.13
C ASP A 163 3.26 -5.99 9.73
N TRP A 164 3.44 -6.58 10.91
CA TRP A 164 4.75 -6.68 11.53
C TRP A 164 4.94 -7.98 12.31
N ALA A 165 6.20 -8.36 12.48
CA ALA A 165 6.64 -9.38 13.41
C ALA A 165 8.10 -9.14 13.76
N ILE A 166 8.53 -9.65 14.91
CA ILE A 166 9.92 -9.55 15.35
C ILE A 166 10.77 -10.62 14.66
N GLY A 167 11.84 -10.17 14.00
CA GLY A 167 12.82 -11.02 13.37
C GLY A 167 12.22 -11.94 12.29
N ASN A 168 12.85 -13.09 12.09
CA ASN A 168 12.42 -14.12 11.14
C ASN A 168 12.37 -15.52 11.77
N LYS A 169 12.63 -15.61 13.07
CA LYS A 169 12.66 -16.85 13.85
C LYS A 169 11.28 -17.17 14.40
N THR A 170 11.03 -18.45 14.65
CA THR A 170 9.86 -18.82 15.45
C THR A 170 10.07 -18.38 16.90
N CYS A 171 8.98 -18.33 17.65
CA CYS A 171 8.99 -18.04 19.07
C CYS A 171 9.92 -19.00 19.83
N GLU A 172 9.81 -20.29 19.54
CA GLU A 172 10.57 -21.37 20.18
C GLU A 172 12.07 -21.24 19.89
N GLU A 173 12.44 -20.77 18.70
CA GLU A 173 13.82 -20.48 18.34
C GLU A 173 14.34 -19.20 19.01
N ALA A 174 13.50 -18.16 19.10
CA ALA A 174 13.88 -16.88 19.68
C ALA A 174 14.12 -16.98 21.20
N GLN A 175 13.32 -17.79 21.90
CA GLN A 175 13.47 -18.02 23.35
C GLN A 175 14.79 -18.70 23.73
N LYS A 176 15.47 -19.38 22.80
CA LYS A 176 16.79 -20.00 23.06
C LYS A 176 17.91 -18.97 23.28
N ASN A 177 17.73 -17.72 22.85
CA ASN A 177 18.69 -16.65 23.08
C ASN A 177 18.03 -15.43 23.71
N LEU A 178 17.92 -15.46 25.04
CA LEU A 178 17.30 -14.41 25.86
C LEU A 178 17.96 -13.03 25.69
N SER A 179 19.23 -12.95 25.29
CA SER A 179 19.89 -11.66 25.05
C SER A 179 19.33 -10.90 23.84
N THR A 180 18.70 -11.61 22.91
CA THR A 180 18.09 -11.06 21.69
C THR A 180 16.58 -11.24 21.64
N PHE A 181 16.00 -11.86 22.67
CA PHE A 181 14.58 -12.10 22.75
C PHE A 181 13.85 -10.80 23.09
N ALA A 182 12.86 -10.44 22.28
CA ALA A 182 12.23 -9.13 22.37
C ALA A 182 11.14 -9.03 23.45
N CYS A 183 10.49 -10.14 23.79
CA CYS A 183 9.39 -10.12 24.75
C CYS A 183 9.93 -9.91 26.17
N GLN A 184 9.31 -8.97 26.89
CA GLN A 184 9.66 -8.59 28.26
C GLN A 184 8.83 -9.37 29.29
N ASN A 185 8.98 -9.05 30.57
CA ASN A 185 8.24 -9.72 31.63
C ASN A 185 6.72 -9.60 31.48
N ASN A 186 6.01 -10.60 32.02
CA ASN A 186 4.55 -10.72 31.99
C ASN A 186 3.95 -10.68 30.57
N SER A 187 4.71 -11.17 29.59
CA SER A 187 4.25 -11.32 28.22
C SER A 187 4.42 -12.74 27.72
N ASN A 188 3.58 -13.11 26.77
CA ASN A 188 3.64 -14.36 26.04
C ASN A 188 4.12 -14.10 24.62
N CYS A 189 4.80 -15.09 24.06
CA CYS A 189 5.33 -15.06 22.71
C CYS A 189 4.53 -16.02 21.81
N SER A 190 4.22 -15.59 20.60
CA SER A 190 3.46 -16.37 19.62
C SER A 190 3.99 -16.16 18.22
N ASN A 191 4.02 -17.22 17.42
CA ASN A 191 4.39 -17.12 16.00
C ASN A 191 3.40 -16.24 15.24
N SER A 192 3.91 -15.36 14.37
CA SER A 192 3.06 -14.54 13.50
C SER A 192 2.48 -15.42 12.39
N ASN A 193 1.19 -15.26 12.11
CA ASN A 193 0.48 -15.95 11.04
C ASN A 193 0.48 -15.18 9.71
N LYS A 194 0.87 -13.90 9.72
CA LYS A 194 0.85 -13.03 8.53
C LYS A 194 2.22 -12.97 7.84
N VAL A 195 3.29 -12.92 8.62
CA VAL A 195 4.67 -12.75 8.13
C VAL A 195 5.63 -13.58 8.98
N PRO A 196 6.80 -14.00 8.46
CA PRO A 196 7.80 -14.70 9.27
C PRO A 196 8.21 -13.90 10.50
N GLY A 197 8.36 -14.57 11.64
CA GLY A 197 8.72 -13.97 12.93
C GLY A 197 7.71 -14.27 14.04
N TYR A 198 7.85 -13.59 15.17
CA TYR A 198 7.00 -13.75 16.34
C TYR A 198 6.49 -12.41 16.88
N LEU A 199 5.42 -12.48 17.68
CA LEU A 199 4.81 -11.36 18.38
C LEU A 199 4.84 -11.62 19.89
N CYS A 200 4.82 -10.54 20.66
CA CYS A 200 4.73 -10.53 22.11
C CYS A 200 3.39 -9.90 22.49
N THR A 201 2.68 -10.52 23.42
CA THR A 201 1.38 -10.04 23.91
C THR A 201 1.39 -10.08 25.44
N CYS A 202 0.77 -9.12 26.11
CA CYS A 202 0.69 -9.17 27.56
C CYS A 202 -0.09 -10.41 28.01
N ASN A 203 0.34 -11.02 29.11
CA ASN A 203 -0.40 -12.10 29.73
C ASN A 203 -1.78 -11.61 30.19
N THR A 204 -2.76 -12.50 30.25
CA THR A 204 -4.11 -12.17 30.72
C THR A 204 -4.05 -11.51 32.10
N GLY A 205 -4.66 -10.32 32.21
CA GLY A 205 -4.67 -9.52 33.45
C GLY A 205 -3.56 -8.47 33.55
N TYR A 206 -2.62 -8.43 32.60
CA TYR A 206 -1.55 -7.42 32.53
C TYR A 206 -1.80 -6.44 31.38
N MET A 207 -1.34 -5.20 31.55
CA MET A 207 -1.44 -4.13 30.55
C MET A 207 -0.07 -3.49 30.27
N GLY A 208 0.05 -2.80 29.14
CA GLY A 208 1.27 -2.10 28.75
C GLY A 208 1.87 -2.60 27.44
N ASN A 209 3.16 -2.36 27.25
CA ASN A 209 3.87 -2.73 26.03
C ASN A 209 4.79 -3.92 26.30
N PRO A 210 4.54 -5.10 25.70
CA PRO A 210 5.30 -6.32 25.97
C PRO A 210 6.73 -6.30 25.41
N TYR A 211 7.13 -5.25 24.69
CA TYR A 211 8.45 -5.09 24.08
C TYR A 211 9.36 -4.10 24.82
N LEU A 212 8.83 -3.32 25.77
CA LEU A 212 9.58 -2.30 26.50
C LEU A 212 9.78 -2.69 27.96
N SER A 213 10.97 -2.50 28.51
CA SER A 213 11.23 -2.73 29.94
C SER A 213 10.39 -1.75 30.78
N PRO A 214 9.74 -2.21 31.87
CA PRO A 214 9.88 -3.51 32.55
C PRO A 214 8.98 -4.65 32.03
N GLY A 215 8.26 -4.43 30.94
CA GLY A 215 7.27 -5.35 30.36
C GLY A 215 5.85 -4.94 30.69
N CYS A 216 4.94 -5.90 30.71
CA CYS A 216 3.55 -5.65 31.09
C CYS A 216 3.40 -5.65 32.61
N GLN A 217 2.47 -4.83 33.12
CA GLN A 217 2.21 -4.63 34.54
C GLN A 217 0.75 -4.82 34.90
#